data_AF-A0A7J9L1W3-F1
#
_entry.id   AF-A0A7J9L1W3-F1
#
_cell.length_a   1.000
_cell.length_b   1.000
_cell.length_c   1.000
_cell.angle_alpha   90.00
_cell.angle_beta   90.00
_cell.angle_gamma   90.00
#
_symmetry.space_group_name_H-M   'P 1'
#
loop_
_entity.id
_entity.type
_entity.pdbx_description
1 polymer ?
#
loop_
_entity_poly.entity_id
_entity_poly.type
_entity_poly.pdbx_seq_one_letter_code
_entity_poly.pdbx_strand_id
1 'polypeptide(L)' 'MLLNKRYRRTIIQTDNLEVVQALSDMGLEELGIDVLRRTQCIMKPEGQWRIIHIPREQNLVVD' A
#
# COMPACT_ATOMS: atom_id res chain seq x y z
N MET A 1 1.14 16.49 7.98
CA MET A 1 1.60 15.09 7.79
C MET A 1 0.75 14.20 8.67
N LEU A 2 -0.14 13.40 8.07
CA LEU A 2 -1.26 12.73 8.75
C LEU A 2 -0.95 11.33 9.32
N LEU A 3 0.31 10.87 9.28
CA LEU A 3 0.71 9.56 9.84
C LEU A 3 1.88 9.71 10.82
N ASN A 4 1.75 10.62 11.79
CA ASN A 4 2.71 10.70 12.90
C ASN A 4 2.40 9.66 14.00
N LYS A 5 2.28 8.39 13.62
CA LYS A 5 2.27 7.25 14.55
C LYS A 5 3.45 6.38 14.16
N ARG A 6 4.46 6.30 15.02
CA ARG A 6 5.76 5.62 14.84
C ARG A 6 5.65 4.10 14.64
N TYR A 7 4.95 3.65 13.60
CA TYR A 7 4.92 2.25 13.22
C TYR A 7 6.21 1.93 12.47
N ARG A 8 7.11 1.18 13.13
CA ARG A 8 8.36 0.72 12.51
C ARG A 8 8.13 -0.30 11.39
N ARG A 9 6.95 -0.93 11.38
CA ARG A 9 6.51 -1.88 10.37
C ARG A 9 5.02 -1.72 10.12
N THR A 10 4.63 -1.65 8.85
CA THR A 10 3.23 -1.51 8.43
C THR A 10 2.88 -2.63 7.46
N ILE A 11 1.78 -3.34 7.74
CA ILE A 11 1.23 -4.36 6.83
C ILE A 11 -0.07 -3.81 6.28
N ILE A 12 -0.16 -3.72 4.95
CA ILE A 12 -1.36 -3.33 4.23
C ILE A 12 -2.01 -4.60 3.68
N GLN A 13 -3.29 -4.78 3.96
CA GLN A 13 -4.09 -5.89 3.46
C GLN A 13 -5.17 -5.34 2.53
N THR A 14 -5.37 -5.96 1.38
CA THR A 14 -6.39 -5.56 0.42
C THR A 14 -6.91 -6.78 -0.34
N ASP A 15 -8.17 -6.75 -0.74
CA ASP A 15 -8.79 -7.71 -1.66
C ASP A 15 -8.60 -7.35 -3.13
N ASN A 16 -7.94 -6.23 -3.42
CA ASN A 16 -7.63 -5.82 -4.79
C ASN A 16 -6.22 -6.27 -5.21
N LEU A 17 -6.15 -7.30 -6.05
CA LEU A 17 -4.90 -7.86 -6.54
C LEU A 17 -4.10 -6.87 -7.41
N GLU A 18 -4.76 -6.01 -8.19
CA GLU A 18 -4.11 -5.01 -9.05
C GLU A 18 -3.34 -3.99 -8.19
N VAL A 19 -3.91 -3.59 -7.05
CA VAL A 19 -3.25 -2.66 -6.10
C VAL A 19 -2.01 -3.31 -5.47
N VAL A 20 -2.07 -4.60 -5.14
CA VAL A 20 -0.91 -5.34 -4.64
C VAL A 20 0.20 -5.36 -5.67
N GLN A 21 -0.12 -5.68 -6.93
CA GLN A 21 0.87 -5.71 -8.01
C GLN A 21 1.48 -4.34 -8.26
N ALA A 22 0.63 -3.32 -8.43
CA ALA A 22 1.06 -1.96 -8.70
C ALA A 22 1.97 -1.40 -7.60
N LEU A 23 1.67 -1.66 -6.32
CA LEU A 23 2.49 -1.16 -5.22
C LEU A 23 3.68 -2.05 -4.88
N SER A 24 3.68 -3.34 -5.23
CA SER A 24 4.82 -4.25 -5.00
C SER A 24 5.93 -4.05 -6.03
N ASP A 25 5.57 -3.78 -7.28
CA ASP A 25 6.55 -3.52 -8.32
C ASP A 25 7.09 -2.09 -8.17
N MET A 26 8.38 -1.99 -7.84
CA MET A 26 9.13 -0.73 -7.71
C MET A 26 9.19 0.12 -9.01
N GLY A 27 8.51 -0.29 -10.09
CA GLY A 27 8.51 0.33 -11.42
C GLY A 27 7.30 1.23 -11.73
N LEU A 28 6.75 1.93 -10.73
CA LEU A 28 5.55 2.77 -10.89
C LEU A 28 5.78 4.10 -11.62
N GLU A 29 7.00 4.39 -12.08
CA GLU A 29 7.28 5.60 -12.87
C GLU A 29 6.46 5.65 -14.17
N GLU A 30 5.98 4.50 -14.67
CA GLU A 30 5.21 4.41 -15.92
C GLU A 30 3.68 4.55 -15.78
N LEU A 31 3.10 4.36 -14.58
CA LEU A 31 1.64 4.22 -14.50
C LEU A 31 0.86 5.54 -14.53
N GLY A 32 1.51 6.70 -14.42
CA GLY A 32 0.85 8.02 -14.52
C GLY A 32 -0.25 8.30 -13.47
N ILE A 33 -0.47 7.38 -12.53
CA ILE A 33 -1.49 7.51 -11.49
C ILE A 33 -0.87 8.26 -10.30
N ASP A 34 -1.17 9.55 -10.21
CA ASP A 34 -0.69 10.45 -9.15
C ASP A 34 -0.97 9.92 -7.73
N VAL A 35 -2.05 9.15 -7.56
CA VAL A 35 -2.40 8.51 -6.28
C VAL A 35 -1.36 7.46 -5.89
N LEU A 36 -0.94 6.58 -6.81
CA LEU A 36 0.05 5.53 -6.53
C LEU A 36 1.41 6.15 -6.21
N ARG A 37 1.80 7.21 -6.92
CA ARG A 37 3.04 7.95 -6.64
C ARG A 37 3.02 8.57 -5.24
N ARG A 38 1.91 9.20 -4.84
CA ARG A 38 1.75 9.74 -3.48
C ARG A 38 1.81 8.65 -2.42
N THR A 39 1.12 7.54 -2.65
CA THR A 39 1.15 6.37 -1.74
C THR A 39 2.59 5.88 -1.54
N GLN A 40 3.36 5.71 -2.62
CA GLN A 40 4.78 5.36 -2.53
C GLN A 40 5.62 6.42 -1.80
N CYS A 41 5.43 7.71 -2.07
CA CYS A 41 6.16 8.78 -1.37
C CYS A 41 5.90 8.79 0.13
N ILE A 42 4.70 8.43 0.57
CA ILE A 42 4.36 8.28 1.99
C ILE A 42 5.01 7.01 2.56
N MET A 43 5.06 5.93 1.78
CA MET A 43 5.58 4.63 2.23
C MET A 43 7.12 4.54 2.23
N LYS A 44 7.83 5.22 1.31
CA LYS A 44 9.30 5.23 1.23
C LYS A 44 10.01 5.62 2.55
N PRO A 45 9.62 6.70 3.26
CA PRO A 45 10.28 7.11 4.49
C PRO A 45 9.87 6.29 5.74
N GLU A 46 8.78 5.50 5.69
CA GLU A 46 8.25 4.79 6.85
C GLU A 46 8.64 3.30 6.90
N GLY A 47 9.73 2.99 7.61
CA GLY A 47 10.02 1.64 8.11
C GLY A 47 9.97 0.50 7.09
N GLN A 48 9.80 -0.74 7.56
CA GLN A 48 9.54 -1.89 6.67
C GLN A 48 8.03 -1.95 6.40
N TRP A 49 7.61 -1.80 5.15
CA TRP A 49 6.22 -2.01 4.76
C TRP A 49 6.06 -3.27 3.91
N ARG A 50 4.87 -3.87 3.97
CA ARG A 50 4.48 -5.01 3.14
C ARG A 50 3.01 -4.86 2.75
N ILE A 51 2.69 -5.08 1.48
CA ILE A 51 1.32 -5.20 1.01
C ILE A 51 1.02 -6.68 0.71
N ILE A 52 -0.15 -7.17 1.12
CA ILE A 52 -0.60 -8.54 0.86
C ILE A 52 -2.04 -8.56 0.37
N HIS A 53 -2.31 -9.48 -0.54
CA HIS A 53 -3.67 -9.77 -0.97
C HIS A 53 -4.36 -10.67 0.06
N ILE A 54 -5.61 -10.37 0.40
CA ILE A 54 -6.51 -11.22 1.18
C ILE A 54 -7.83 -11.43 0.42
N PRO A 55 -8.51 -12.59 0.54
CA PRO A 55 -9.86 -12.75 -0.01
C PRO A 55 -10.83 -11.71 0.56
N ARG A 56 -11.84 -11.30 -0.22
CA ARG A 56 -12.84 -10.29 0.19
C ARG A 56 -13.56 -10.68 1.48
N GLU A 57 -13.80 -11.98 1.68
CA GLU A 57 -14.43 -12.54 2.87
C GLU A 57 -13.61 -12.31 4.15
N GLN A 58 -12.32 -11.99 4.01
CA GLN A 58 -11.43 -11.62 5.12
C GLN A 58 -11.32 -10.10 5.32
N ASN A 59 -11.83 -9.28 4.39
CA ASN A 59 -11.78 -7.82 4.43
C ASN A 59 -13.13 -7.16 4.85
N LEU A 60 -14.09 -7.94 5.35
CA LEU A 60 -15.47 -7.51 5.60
C LEU A 60 -15.63 -6.34 6.59
N VAL A 61 -14.65 -6.10 7.46
CA VAL A 61 -14.71 -4.98 8.43
C VAL A 61 -14.50 -3.63 7.75
N VAL A 62 -13.82 -3.62 6.61
CA VAL A 62 -13.39 -2.41 5.88
C VAL A 62 -14.17 -2.23 4.58
N ASP A 63 -14.84 -3.29 4.09
CA ASP A 63 -15.62 -3.33 2.85
C ASP A 63 -16.82 -2.36 2.83
#